data_AF-A0A7T5CEN0-F1
#
_entry.id   AF-A0A7T5CEN0-F1
#
_cell.length_a   1.000
_cell.length_b   1.000
_cell.length_c   1.000
_cell.angle_alpha   90.00
_cell.angle_beta   90.00
_cell.angle_gamma   90.00
#
_symmetry.space_group_name_H-M   'P 1'
#
loop_
_entity.id
_entity.type
_entity.pdbx_description
1 polymer ?
#
loop_
_entity_poly.entity_id
_entity_poly.type
_entity_poly.pdbx_seq_one_letter_code
_entity_poly.pdbx_strand_id
1 'polypeptide(L)'
;MKHVFTLRMPIRWGDMDAMGHVNNTVYFRYLEQARISWFESLGCNGRDENGQGPVIVNAHMNFRRQLRYPGDIECRVYAGELGRSSFETRAEIRRCDDADTVFADGGAKVVWCDYEAEKSVPLPAAIRELLEG
;
A
#
# COMPACT_ATOMS: atom_id res chain seq x y z
N MET A 1 12.14 8.30 -0.95
CA MET A 1 10.90 7.80 -1.57
C MET A 1 9.97 8.97 -1.81
N LYS A 2 9.32 9.03 -2.98
CA LYS A 2 8.39 10.10 -3.38
C LYS A 2 7.01 9.81 -2.79
N HIS A 3 6.32 10.82 -2.23
CA HIS A 3 4.92 10.69 -1.83
C HIS A 3 4.04 10.65 -3.08
N VAL A 4 3.16 9.66 -3.18
CA VAL A 4 2.39 9.38 -4.41
C VAL A 4 0.88 9.33 -4.20
N PHE A 5 0.43 9.04 -2.97
CA PHE A 5 -0.99 8.90 -2.69
C PHE A 5 -1.29 9.07 -1.20
N THR A 6 -2.50 9.52 -0.89
CA THR A 6 -3.02 9.53 0.49
C THR A 6 -4.44 9.00 0.48
N LEU A 7 -4.72 8.03 1.35
CA LEU A 7 -6.06 7.51 1.59
C LEU A 7 -6.47 7.80 3.04
N ARG A 8 -7.70 8.29 3.22
CA ARG A 8 -8.33 8.39 4.55
C ARG A 8 -9.45 7.38 4.65
N MET A 9 -9.51 6.66 5.77
CA MET A 9 -10.54 5.64 6.00
C MET A 9 -10.83 5.43 7.49
N PRO A 10 -12.05 5.02 7.84
CA PRO A 10 -12.40 4.74 9.22
C PRO A 10 -11.76 3.44 9.71
N ILE A 11 -11.35 3.43 10.98
CA ILE A 11 -11.13 2.19 11.71
C ILE A 11 -12.51 1.56 11.91
N ARG A 12 -12.69 0.30 11.53
CA ARG A 12 -13.95 -0.41 11.75
C ARG A 12 -13.95 -1.00 13.14
N TRP A 13 -15.11 -1.10 13.79
CA TRP A 13 -15.21 -1.75 15.10
C TRP A 13 -14.65 -3.19 15.07
N GLY A 14 -14.92 -3.93 14.00
CA GLY A 14 -14.44 -5.30 13.78
C GLY A 14 -12.96 -5.42 13.42
N ASP A 15 -12.23 -4.31 13.28
CA ASP A 15 -10.77 -4.34 13.06
C ASP A 15 -10.01 -4.62 14.38
N MET A 16 -10.66 -4.39 15.52
CA MET A 16 -10.10 -4.68 16.84
C MET A 16 -10.21 -6.17 17.18
N ASP A 17 -9.18 -6.70 17.83
CA ASP A 17 -9.23 -8.03 18.43
C ASP A 17 -9.57 -7.98 19.93
N ALA A 18 -9.58 -9.15 20.56
CA ALA A 18 -9.90 -9.31 21.98
C ALA A 18 -8.98 -8.51 22.93
N MET A 19 -7.81 -8.03 22.46
CA MET A 19 -6.87 -7.24 23.26
C MET A 19 -7.20 -5.74 23.26
N GLY A 20 -8.30 -5.32 22.61
CA GLY A 20 -8.80 -3.95 22.69
C GLY A 20 -8.04 -2.93 21.82
N HIS A 21 -7.38 -3.42 20.77
CA HIS A 21 -6.74 -2.60 19.75
C HIS A 21 -6.87 -3.27 18.38
N VAL A 22 -6.60 -2.50 17.31
CA VAL A 22 -6.59 -3.04 15.95
C VAL A 22 -5.63 -4.23 15.87
N ASN A 23 -6.09 -5.33 15.29
CA ASN A 23 -5.28 -6.52 15.11
C ASN A 23 -4.11 -6.26 14.15
N ASN A 24 -2.94 -6.82 14.42
CA ASN A 24 -1.73 -6.57 13.65
C ASN A 24 -1.88 -6.92 12.15
N THR A 25 -2.67 -7.93 11.79
CA THR A 25 -2.90 -8.31 10.39
C THR A 25 -3.73 -7.28 9.62
N VAL A 26 -4.58 -6.51 10.31
CA VAL A 26 -5.45 -5.50 9.70
C VAL A 26 -4.65 -4.30 9.17
N TYR A 27 -3.49 -3.99 9.76
CA TYR A 27 -2.59 -2.96 9.21
C TYR A 27 -2.15 -3.30 7.78
N PHE A 28 -1.92 -4.58 7.46
CA PHE A 28 -1.62 -4.99 6.08
C PHE A 28 -2.81 -4.76 5.15
N ARG A 29 -4.05 -4.94 5.63
CA ARG A 29 -5.26 -4.63 4.87
C ARG A 29 -5.41 -3.13 4.62
N TYR A 30 -5.05 -2.28 5.58
CA TYR A 30 -5.00 -0.83 5.37
C TYR A 30 -3.98 -0.45 4.29
N LEU A 31 -2.79 -1.05 4.31
CA LEU A 31 -1.77 -0.82 3.28
C LEU A 31 -2.20 -1.34 1.90
N GLU A 32 -2.82 -2.52 1.85
CA GLU A 32 -3.41 -3.10 0.64
C GLU A 32 -4.46 -2.16 0.05
N GLN A 33 -5.43 -1.70 0.85
CA GLN A 33 -6.48 -0.79 0.40
C GLN A 33 -5.89 0.52 -0.14
N ALA A 34 -4.93 1.13 0.57
CA ALA A 34 -4.29 2.37 0.11
C ALA A 34 -3.53 2.18 -1.21
N ARG A 35 -2.86 1.03 -1.40
CA ARG A 35 -2.14 0.70 -2.63
C ARG A 35 -3.08 0.40 -3.79
N ILE A 36 -4.17 -0.34 -3.56
CA ILE A 36 -5.18 -0.61 -4.58
C ILE A 36 -5.86 0.70 -5.01
N SER A 37 -6.27 1.54 -4.06
CA SER A 37 -6.87 2.84 -4.38
C SER A 37 -5.90 3.77 -5.13
N TRP A 38 -4.60 3.69 -4.83
CA TRP A 38 -3.59 4.36 -5.63
C TRP A 38 -3.52 3.80 -7.05
N PHE A 39 -3.43 2.48 -7.25
CA PHE A 39 -3.42 1.88 -8.59
C PHE A 39 -4.70 2.15 -9.39
N GLU A 40 -5.86 2.15 -8.74
CA GLU A 40 -7.14 2.53 -9.34
C GLU A 40 -7.11 3.98 -9.84
N SER A 41 -6.54 4.91 -9.06
CA SER A 41 -6.40 6.32 -9.47
C SER A 41 -5.52 6.50 -10.71
N LEU A 42 -4.71 5.50 -11.05
CA LEU A 42 -3.85 5.46 -12.24
C LEU A 42 -4.43 4.62 -13.38
N GLY A 43 -5.59 3.99 -13.19
CA GLY A 43 -6.15 3.02 -14.15
C GLY A 43 -5.29 1.76 -14.33
N CYS A 44 -4.48 1.41 -13.33
CA CYS A 44 -3.55 0.26 -13.35
C CYS A 44 -3.92 -0.78 -12.28
N ASN A 45 -5.21 -0.89 -11.92
CA ASN A 45 -5.66 -1.83 -10.91
C ASN A 45 -5.86 -3.22 -11.50
N GLY A 46 -5.14 -4.20 -10.93
CA GLY A 46 -5.30 -5.61 -11.30
C GLY A 46 -4.54 -6.00 -12.57
N ARG A 47 -5.12 -6.92 -13.34
CA ARG A 47 -4.51 -7.43 -14.59
C ARG A 47 -4.97 -6.58 -15.77
N ASP A 48 -4.05 -6.25 -16.65
CA ASP A 48 -4.34 -5.61 -17.93
C ASP A 48 -4.87 -6.62 -18.97
N GLU A 49 -5.10 -6.14 -20.20
CA GLU A 49 -5.58 -6.95 -21.33
C GLU A 49 -4.63 -8.09 -21.73
N ASN A 50 -3.35 -8.00 -21.37
CA ASN A 50 -2.34 -9.04 -21.59
C ASN A 50 -2.24 -10.00 -20.40
N GLY A 51 -3.12 -9.89 -19.40
CA GLY A 51 -3.06 -10.70 -18.19
C GLY A 51 -1.89 -10.35 -17.27
N GLN A 52 -1.28 -9.16 -17.44
CA GLN A 52 -0.12 -8.71 -16.67
C GLN A 52 -0.54 -7.75 -15.57
N GLY A 53 0.15 -7.77 -14.42
CA GLY A 53 -0.22 -6.89 -13.31
C GLY A 53 0.70 -6.97 -12.10
N PRO A 54 0.40 -6.18 -11.05
CA PRO A 54 1.21 -6.09 -9.86
C PRO A 54 1.05 -7.31 -8.94
N VAL A 55 2.17 -7.89 -8.53
CA VAL A 55 2.27 -8.94 -7.51
C VAL A 55 3.13 -8.46 -6.35
N ILE A 56 2.66 -8.68 -5.12
CA ILE A 56 3.43 -8.41 -3.90
C ILE A 56 4.34 -9.60 -3.61
N VAL A 57 5.66 -9.40 -3.69
CA VAL A 57 6.66 -10.45 -3.42
C VAL A 57 7.30 -10.35 -2.03
N ASN A 58 7.10 -9.22 -1.37
CA ASN A 58 7.49 -9.00 0.02
C ASN A 58 6.56 -7.95 0.64
N ALA A 59 6.23 -8.11 1.91
CA ALA A 59 5.56 -7.10 2.72
C ALA A 59 6.12 -7.10 4.14
N HIS A 60 6.18 -5.93 4.75
CA HIS A 60 6.64 -5.74 6.13
C HIS A 60 5.85 -4.63 6.83
N MET A 61 5.85 -4.67 8.16
CA MET A 61 5.16 -3.68 9.00
C MET A 61 5.92 -3.47 10.30
N ASN A 62 6.03 -2.22 10.72
CA ASN A 62 6.46 -1.80 12.04
C ASN A 62 5.26 -1.23 12.79
N PHE A 63 4.92 -1.85 13.92
CA PHE A 63 3.83 -1.41 14.78
C PHE A 63 4.38 -0.50 15.88
N ARG A 64 4.25 0.82 15.72
CA ARG A 64 4.85 1.79 16.65
C ARG A 64 3.92 2.12 17.81
N ARG A 65 2.62 2.24 17.54
CA ARG A 65 1.56 2.56 18.51
C ARG A 65 0.27 1.83 18.14
N GLN A 66 -0.56 1.58 19.14
CA GLN A 66 -1.85 0.92 18.97
C GLN A 66 -2.90 1.88 18.40
N LEU A 67 -3.60 1.47 17.35
CA LEU A 67 -4.85 2.08 16.90
C LEU A 67 -6.04 1.46 17.64
N ARG A 68 -7.08 2.28 17.88
CA ARG A 68 -8.34 1.87 18.53
C ARG A 68 -9.52 2.55 17.84
N TYR A 69 -10.63 1.83 17.77
CA TYR A 69 -11.93 2.38 17.41
C TYR A 69 -12.50 3.20 18.61
N PRO A 70 -13.24 4.29 18.37
CA PRO A 70 -13.49 4.93 17.08
C PRO A 70 -12.33 5.83 16.61
N GLY A 71 -12.29 6.11 15.31
CA GLY A 71 -11.36 7.06 14.71
C GLY A 71 -11.13 6.79 13.23
N ASP A 72 -10.57 7.79 12.55
CA ASP A 72 -10.14 7.70 11.17
C ASP A 72 -8.62 7.67 11.09
N ILE A 73 -8.10 6.96 10.10
CA ILE A 73 -6.67 6.94 9.77
C ILE A 73 -6.39 7.60 8.44
N GLU A 74 -5.21 8.18 8.34
CA GLU A 74 -4.60 8.64 7.09
C GLU A 74 -3.42 7.72 6.76
N CYS A 75 -3.49 7.06 5.61
CA CYS A 75 -2.44 6.23 5.05
C CYS A 75 -1.75 6.99 3.92
N ARG A 76 -0.51 7.41 4.13
CA ARG A 76 0.32 8.08 3.12
C ARG A 76 1.19 7.05 2.44
N VAL A 77 1.05 6.90 1.12
CA VAL A 77 1.81 5.95 0.30
C VAL A 77 2.95 6.68 -0.39
N TYR A 78 4.10 6.04 -0.38
CA TYR A 78 5.33 6.49 -1.01
C TYR A 78 5.85 5.41 -1.94
N ALA A 79 6.44 5.82 -3.05
CA ALA A 79 7.11 4.94 -4.01
C ALA A 79 8.63 5.16 -3.99
N GLY A 80 9.37 4.06 -4.06
CA GLY A 80 10.83 4.04 -4.19
C GLY A 80 11.29 4.06 -5.64
N GLU A 81 12.58 3.82 -5.82
CA GLU A 81 13.20 3.77 -7.14
C GLU A 81 12.65 2.62 -7.99
N LEU A 82 12.61 2.85 -9.29
CA LEU A 82 12.15 1.87 -10.27
C LEU A 82 13.28 0.93 -10.69
N GLY A 83 13.02 -0.36 -10.60
CA GLY A 83 13.77 -1.37 -11.34
C GLY A 83 13.21 -1.59 -12.75
N ARG A 84 13.65 -2.67 -13.39
CA ARG A 84 13.09 -3.11 -14.69
C ARG A 84 11.61 -3.50 -14.55
N SER A 85 11.31 -4.38 -13.60
CA SER A 85 10.00 -5.02 -13.41
C SER A 85 9.40 -4.77 -12.03
N SER A 86 10.05 -3.98 -11.17
CA SER A 86 9.68 -3.88 -9.76
C SER A 86 9.95 -2.51 -9.18
N PHE A 87 9.24 -2.16 -8.13
CA PHE A 87 9.52 -1.00 -7.30
C PHE A 87 9.12 -1.27 -5.85
N GLU A 88 9.64 -0.45 -4.93
CA GLU A 88 9.24 -0.51 -3.53
C GLU A 88 8.12 0.48 -3.25
N THR A 89 7.19 0.06 -2.40
CA THR A 89 6.20 0.93 -1.79
C THR A 89 6.43 0.98 -0.29
N ARG A 90 6.27 2.16 0.29
CA ARG A 90 6.23 2.38 1.74
C ARG A 90 4.94 3.10 2.06
N ALA A 91 4.40 2.87 3.25
CA ALA A 91 3.27 3.62 3.75
C ALA A 91 3.47 4.00 5.21
N GLU A 92 2.92 5.16 5.58
CA GLU A 92 2.79 5.60 6.96
C GLU A 92 1.31 5.69 7.32
N ILE A 93 0.92 5.11 8.44
CA ILE A 93 -0.42 5.21 9.02
C ILE A 93 -0.37 6.16 10.21
N ARG A 94 -1.23 7.16 10.16
CA ARG A 94 -1.43 8.20 11.19
C ARG A 94 -2.91 8.24 11.54
N ARG A 95 -3.28 8.77 12.71
CA ARG A 95 -4.68 9.09 12.95
C ARG A 95 -4.99 10.45 12.33
N CYS A 96 -6.21 10.65 11.85
CA CYS A 96 -6.63 11.95 11.32
C CYS A 96 -6.68 13.03 12.42
N ASP A 97 -6.87 12.64 13.68
CA ASP A 97 -6.85 13.52 14.86
C ASP A 97 -5.45 13.71 15.47
N ASP A 98 -4.43 13.03 14.95
CA ASP A 98 -3.02 13.12 15.37
C ASP A 98 -2.12 12.91 14.14
N ALA A 99 -1.99 13.98 13.35
CA ALA A 99 -1.26 13.95 12.09
C ALA A 99 0.27 13.89 12.27
N ASP A 100 0.80 14.22 13.44
CA ASP A 100 2.25 14.28 13.68
C ASP A 100 2.82 12.91 14.11
N THR A 101 1.97 12.04 14.64
CA THR A 101 2.38 10.71 15.12
C THR A 101 2.21 9.63 14.08
N VAL A 102 3.30 8.93 13.72
CA VAL A 102 3.24 7.67 12.97
C VAL A 102 2.85 6.53 13.92
N PHE A 103 1.68 5.93 13.72
CA PHE A 103 1.21 4.79 14.48
C PHE A 103 1.77 3.47 13.95
N ALA A 104 1.91 3.36 12.64
CA ALA A 104 2.58 2.26 11.98
C ALA A 104 3.20 2.72 10.67
N ASP A 105 4.27 2.06 10.26
CA ASP A 105 4.83 2.21 8.92
C ASP A 105 5.23 0.84 8.39
N GLY A 106 5.00 0.64 7.09
CA GLY A 106 5.31 -0.62 6.45
C GLY A 106 5.57 -0.41 4.99
N GLY A 107 5.73 -1.51 4.28
CA GLY A 107 6.03 -1.44 2.86
C GLY A 107 5.86 -2.78 2.19
N ALA A 108 6.01 -2.75 0.88
CA ALA A 108 5.96 -3.93 0.06
C ALA A 108 6.80 -3.74 -1.21
N LYS A 109 7.39 -4.83 -1.69
CA LYS A 109 7.99 -4.88 -3.02
C LYS A 109 6.94 -5.36 -4.02
N VAL A 110 6.67 -4.52 -5.02
CA VAL A 110 5.73 -4.81 -6.11
C VAL A 110 6.55 -5.26 -7.32
N VAL A 111 6.15 -6.36 -7.94
CA VAL A 111 6.72 -6.86 -9.21
C VAL A 111 5.59 -6.96 -10.22
N TRP A 112 5.81 -6.44 -11.42
CA TRP A 112 4.91 -6.66 -12.54
C TRP A 112 5.16 -8.05 -13.13
N CYS A 113 4.10 -8.85 -13.20
CA CYS A 113 4.17 -10.23 -13.64
C CYS A 113 3.14 -10.50 -14.73
N ASP A 114 3.53 -11.32 -15.69
CA ASP A 114 2.61 -12.14 -16.47
C ASP A 114 2.12 -13.29 -15.59
N TYR A 115 0.80 -13.35 -15.38
CA TYR A 115 0.21 -14.32 -14.46
C TYR A 115 0.10 -15.72 -15.06
N GLU A 116 0.04 -15.86 -16.38
CA GLU A 116 -0.02 -17.18 -17.03
C GLU A 116 1.38 -17.77 -17.14
N ALA A 117 2.35 -16.95 -17.55
CA ALA A 117 3.75 -17.36 -17.67
C ALA A 117 4.49 -17.43 -16.33
N GLU A 118 3.89 -16.91 -15.25
CA GLU A 118 4.49 -16.76 -13.90
C GLU A 118 5.87 -16.09 -13.93
N LYS A 119 6.03 -15.08 -14.79
CA LYS A 119 7.32 -14.40 -15.02
C LYS A 119 7.19 -12.90 -14.88
N SER A 120 8.25 -12.26 -14.36
CA SER A 120 8.31 -10.81 -14.28
C SER A 120 8.43 -10.17 -15.66
N VAL A 121 7.65 -9.13 -15.92
CA VAL A 121 7.65 -8.32 -17.14
C VAL A 121 8.08 -6.88 -16.81
N PRO A 122 8.58 -6.11 -17.78
CA PRO A 122 8.88 -4.69 -17.56
C PRO A 122 7.66 -3.94 -16.99
N LEU A 123 7.92 -2.93 -16.14
CA LEU A 123 6.86 -2.07 -15.65
C LEU A 123 6.14 -1.38 -16.83
N PRO A 124 4.81 -1.17 -16.75
CA PRO A 124 4.08 -0.37 -17.74
C PRO A 124 4.66 1.04 -17.86
N ALA A 125 4.65 1.59 -19.07
CA ALA A 125 5.15 2.95 -19.34
C ALA A 125 4.47 4.00 -18.44
N ALA A 126 3.16 3.88 -18.23
CA ALA A 126 2.40 4.78 -17.36
C ALA A 126 2.92 4.82 -15.90
N ILE A 127 3.29 3.66 -15.34
CA ILE A 127 3.86 3.58 -14.00
C ILE A 127 5.26 4.18 -13.97
N ARG A 128 6.05 3.95 -15.03
CA ARG A 128 7.40 4.49 -15.14
C ARG A 128 7.40 6.01 -15.23
N GLU A 129 6.63 6.58 -16.14
CA GLU A 129 6.51 8.03 -16.35
C GLU A 129 6.06 8.77 -15.08
N LEU A 130 5.10 8.22 -14.33
CA LEU A 130 4.60 8.82 -13.09
C LEU A 130 5.65 8.88 -11.98
N LEU A 131 6.50 7.86 -11.91
CA LEU A 131 7.45 7.68 -10.81
C LEU A 131 8.85 8.24 -11.12
N GLU A 132 9.18 8.44 -12.40
CA GLU A 132 10.40 9.13 -12.84
C GLU A 132 10.26 10.66 -12.93
N GLY A 133 9.05 11.17 -13.23
CA GLY A 133 8.72 12.60 -13.14
C GLY A 133 8.55 13.10 -11.71
#